data_AF-A0AAN2PK25-F1
#
_entry.id   AF-A0AAN2PK25-F1
#
_cell.length_a   1.000
_cell.length_b   1.000
_cell.length_c   1.000
_cell.angle_alpha   90.00
_cell.angle_beta   90.00
_cell.angle_gamma   90.00
#
_symmetry.space_group_name_H-M   'P 1'
#
loop_
_entity.id
_entity.type
_entity.pdbx_description
1 polymer ?
#
loop_
_entity_poly.entity_id
_entity_poly.type
_entity_poly.pdbx_seq_one_letter_code
_entity_poly.pdbx_strand_id
1 'polypeptide(L)'
;MDKLLQEIINWVRMTDEQIVIGISGHGAAGKTTFANRLAILLNQNEVNYINTDPYIVSSNIRKHAVIDYTYQNENHRYKMTACHPSAHHLHSLERDVQMVRDGLDLYTIDTHYMKSELISSKNKVTIIEGMSVAFINPDLFDLG
;
A
#
# COMPACT_ATOMS: atom_id res chain seq x y z
N MET A 1 1.24 10.90 17.95
CA MET A 1 0.40 10.07 17.06
C MET A 1 -0.96 10.72 16.87
N ASP A 2 -1.68 11.08 17.95
CA ASP A 2 -3.04 11.61 17.83
C ASP A 2 -3.12 12.97 17.13
N LYS A 3 -2.15 13.87 17.33
CA LYS A 3 -2.07 15.16 16.62
C LYS A 3 -1.97 14.97 15.09
N LEU A 4 -1.10 14.06 14.64
CA LEU A 4 -0.93 13.75 13.21
C LEU A 4 -2.23 13.19 12.61
N LEU A 5 -2.90 12.27 13.31
CA LEU A 5 -4.19 11.74 12.85
C LEU A 5 -5.22 12.85 12.68
N GLN A 6 -5.32 13.77 13.66
CA GLN A 6 -6.24 14.91 13.57
C GLN A 6 -5.91 15.86 12.41
N GLU A 7 -4.62 16.13 12.16
CA GLU A 7 -4.18 16.95 11.03
C GLU A 7 -4.59 16.31 9.69
N ILE A 8 -4.39 15.00 9.53
CA ILE A 8 -4.79 14.26 8.32
C ILE A 8 -6.31 14.30 8.15
N ILE A 9 -7.09 14.04 9.21
CA ILE A 9 -8.56 14.04 9.15
C ILE A 9 -9.09 15.42 8.75
N ASN A 10 -8.54 16.48 9.35
CA ASN A 10 -8.95 17.84 9.03
C ASN A 10 -8.65 18.17 7.57
N TRP A 11 -7.46 17.81 7.07
CA TRP A 11 -7.10 17.98 5.67
C TRP A 11 -8.03 17.21 4.72
N VAL A 12 -8.32 15.93 5.00
CA VAL A 12 -9.25 15.10 4.22
C VAL A 12 -10.65 15.72 4.13
N ARG A 13 -11.10 16.39 5.19
CA ARG A 13 -12.42 17.04 5.26
C ARG A 13 -12.48 18.40 4.54
N MET A 14 -11.34 18.99 4.18
CA MET A 14 -11.29 20.32 3.55
C MET A 14 -11.40 20.30 2.02
N THR A 15 -11.19 19.13 1.40
CA THR A 15 -11.35 18.93 -0.06
C THR A 15 -12.57 18.06 -0.32
N ASP A 16 -13.13 18.07 -1.53
CA ASP A 16 -14.14 17.11 -1.99
C ASP A 16 -13.57 16.11 -3.01
N GLU A 17 -12.27 16.20 -3.31
CA GLU A 17 -11.58 15.32 -4.24
C GLU A 17 -11.39 13.91 -3.67
N GLN A 18 -11.16 12.95 -4.57
CA GLN A 18 -10.69 11.61 -4.23
C GLN A 18 -9.28 11.70 -3.63
N ILE A 19 -9.04 10.99 -2.54
CA ILE A 19 -7.79 11.03 -1.78
C ILE A 19 -7.20 9.64 -1.66
N VAL A 20 -5.92 9.51 -2.02
CA VAL A 20 -5.12 8.30 -1.84
C VAL A 20 -4.01 8.56 -0.83
N ILE A 21 -4.04 7.80 0.28
CA ILE A 21 -3.05 7.89 1.36
C ILE A 21 -2.19 6.63 1.36
N GLY A 22 -0.89 6.79 1.15
CA GLY A 22 0.12 5.74 1.29
C GLY A 22 0.62 5.63 2.73
N ILE A 23 0.74 4.41 3.26
CA ILE A 23 1.35 4.13 4.56
C ILE A 23 2.40 3.04 4.39
N SER A 24 3.66 3.43 4.41
CA SER A 24 4.80 2.53 4.17
C SER A 24 5.63 2.23 5.42
N GLY A 25 6.50 1.22 5.32
CA GLY A 25 7.47 0.85 6.37
C GLY A 25 7.59 -0.65 6.63
N HIS A 26 8.49 -1.01 7.54
CA HIS A 26 8.88 -2.40 7.79
C HIS A 26 7.82 -3.23 8.51
N GLY A 27 8.00 -4.55 8.52
CA GLY A 27 7.19 -5.46 9.35
C GLY A 27 7.24 -5.03 10.83
N ALA A 28 6.10 -5.11 11.52
CA ALA A 28 5.94 -4.66 12.91
C ALA A 28 6.20 -3.16 13.20
N ALA A 29 6.32 -2.30 12.17
CA ALA A 29 6.50 -0.85 12.36
C ALA A 29 5.24 -0.09 12.84
N GLY A 30 4.11 -0.79 13.07
CA GLY A 30 2.86 -0.19 13.55
C GLY A 30 1.95 0.39 12.45
N LYS A 31 2.26 0.14 11.17
CA LYS A 31 1.52 0.64 10.00
C LYS A 31 0.05 0.27 10.01
N THR A 32 -0.26 -1.01 10.12
CA THR A 32 -1.64 -1.52 10.19
C THR A 32 -2.41 -0.91 11.37
N THR A 33 -1.75 -0.70 12.51
CA THR A 33 -2.37 -0.01 13.67
C THR A 33 -2.70 1.44 13.35
N PHE A 34 -1.80 2.17 12.70
CA PHE A 34 -2.01 3.55 12.29
C PHE A 34 -3.12 3.66 11.22
N ALA A 35 -3.07 2.83 10.19
CA ALA A 35 -4.02 2.79 9.10
C ALA A 35 -5.44 2.47 9.58
N ASN A 36 -5.59 1.47 10.46
CA ASN A 36 -6.88 1.14 11.07
C ASN A 36 -7.43 2.28 11.93
N ARG A 37 -6.59 2.95 12.73
CA ARG A 37 -7.01 4.11 13.52
C ARG A 37 -7.49 5.25 12.61
N LEU A 38 -6.77 5.51 11.52
CA LEU A 38 -7.16 6.54 10.56
C LEU A 38 -8.50 6.19 9.90
N ALA A 39 -8.68 4.95 9.43
CA ALA A 39 -9.93 4.48 8.83
C ALA A 39 -11.12 4.62 9.79
N ILE A 40 -10.96 4.23 11.06
CA ILE A 40 -12.01 4.36 12.08
C ILE A 40 -12.43 5.82 12.26
N LEU A 41 -11.46 6.74 12.36
CA LEU A 41 -11.74 8.17 12.57
C LEU A 41 -12.35 8.85 11.33
N LEU A 42 -12.14 8.26 10.15
CA LEU A 42 -12.71 8.69 8.87
C LEU A 42 -14.03 7.98 8.52
N ASN A 43 -14.64 7.26 9.47
CA ASN A 43 -15.80 6.39 9.27
C ASN A 43 -15.47 5.20 8.36
N GLN A 44 -15.01 4.09 8.97
CA GLN A 44 -14.45 2.92 8.29
C GLN A 44 -15.28 2.37 7.12
N ASN A 45 -16.60 2.55 7.13
CA ASN A 45 -17.48 2.07 6.05
C ASN A 45 -17.44 2.93 4.78
N GLU A 46 -16.83 4.11 4.83
CA GLU A 46 -16.72 5.09 3.73
C GLU A 46 -15.27 5.24 3.24
N VAL A 47 -14.38 4.36 3.70
CA VAL A 47 -12.95 4.37 3.38
C VAL A 47 -12.58 3.04 2.74
N ASN A 48 -11.95 3.10 1.57
CA ASN A 48 -11.32 1.95 0.95
C ASN A 48 -10.00 1.62 1.66
N TYR A 49 -9.69 0.33 1.76
CA TYR A 49 -8.44 -0.15 2.36
C TYR A 49 -7.78 -1.18 1.44
N ILE A 50 -6.50 -0.95 1.10
CA ILE A 50 -5.69 -1.87 0.30
C ILE A 50 -4.48 -2.29 1.12
N ASN A 51 -4.42 -3.57 1.50
CA ASN A 51 -3.19 -4.18 2.01
C ASN A 51 -2.31 -4.58 0.82
N THR A 52 -1.01 -4.24 0.89
CA THR A 52 -0.05 -4.52 -0.19
C THR A 52 0.70 -5.86 -0.06
N ASP A 53 0.48 -6.64 1.01
CA ASP A 53 1.06 -7.98 1.19
C ASP A 53 0.69 -8.97 0.06
N PRO A 54 -0.54 -8.98 -0.49
CA PRO A 54 -0.89 -9.77 -1.67
C PRO A 54 -0.04 -9.49 -2.92
N TYR A 55 0.60 -8.32 -2.99
CA TYR A 55 1.49 -7.94 -4.10
C TYR A 55 2.91 -8.47 -3.89
N ILE A 56 3.24 -9.02 -2.72
CA ILE A 56 4.52 -9.67 -2.48
C ILE A 56 4.54 -11.00 -3.24
N VAL A 57 5.59 -11.21 -4.04
CA VAL A 57 5.82 -12.48 -4.73
C VAL A 57 5.81 -13.63 -3.71
N SER A 58 5.14 -14.72 -4.07
CA SER A 58 4.95 -15.87 -3.19
C SER A 58 6.26 -16.32 -2.52
N SER A 59 6.21 -16.57 -1.22
CA SER A 59 7.35 -17.10 -0.45
C SER A 59 7.87 -18.43 -1.00
N ASN A 60 7.00 -19.21 -1.67
CA ASN A 60 7.38 -20.45 -2.34
C ASN A 60 8.33 -20.23 -3.51
N ILE A 61 8.28 -19.07 -4.17
CA ILE A 61 9.23 -18.67 -5.20
C ILE A 61 10.45 -18.02 -4.53
N ARG A 62 10.21 -17.01 -3.68
CA ARG A 62 11.29 -16.21 -3.07
C ARG A 62 12.30 -17.04 -2.27
N LYS A 63 11.86 -18.12 -1.62
CA LYS A 63 12.76 -18.98 -0.83
C LYS A 63 13.83 -19.69 -1.67
N HIS A 64 13.61 -19.82 -2.98
CA HIS A 64 14.51 -20.45 -3.93
C HIS A 64 15.16 -19.45 -4.89
N ALA A 65 14.88 -18.14 -4.73
CA ALA A 65 15.41 -17.09 -5.58
C ALA A 65 16.59 -16.36 -4.91
N VAL A 66 17.62 -16.10 -5.70
CA VAL A 66 18.76 -15.26 -5.37
C VAL A 66 18.73 -14.07 -6.31
N ILE A 67 19.02 -12.89 -5.78
CA ILE A 67 19.09 -11.66 -6.54
C ILE A 67 20.51 -11.10 -6.49
N ASP A 68 20.97 -10.67 -7.66
CA ASP A 68 22.19 -9.88 -7.82
C ASP A 68 21.77 -8.41 -7.91
N TYR A 69 22.34 -7.56 -7.06
CA TYR A 69 22.06 -6.13 -7.08
C TYR A 69 23.31 -5.33 -6.71
N THR A 70 23.40 -4.13 -7.26
CA THR A 70 24.49 -3.19 -6.95
C THR A 70 23.98 -2.19 -5.92
N TYR A 71 24.68 -2.09 -4.79
CA TYR A 71 24.42 -1.08 -3.77
C TYR A 71 25.75 -0.46 -3.36
N GLN A 72 25.83 0.87 -3.31
CA GLN A 72 27.08 1.60 -3.04
C GLN A 72 28.27 1.17 -3.92
N ASN A 73 28.01 0.89 -5.20
CA ASN A 73 28.98 0.37 -6.19
C ASN A 73 29.56 -1.03 -5.86
N GLU A 74 29.00 -1.75 -4.89
CA GLU A 74 29.35 -3.13 -4.60
C GLU A 74 28.27 -4.08 -5.11
N ASN A 75 28.71 -5.20 -5.69
CA ASN A 75 27.81 -6.25 -6.16
C ASN A 75 27.49 -7.20 -5.02
N HIS A 76 26.21 -7.36 -4.76
CA HIS A 76 25.69 -8.21 -3.71
C HIS A 76 24.88 -9.34 -4.31
N ARG A 77 25.08 -10.55 -3.79
CA ARG A 77 24.33 -11.75 -4.17
C ARG A 77 23.69 -12.36 -2.93
N TYR A 78 22.39 -12.11 -2.75
CA TYR A 78 21.66 -12.57 -1.56
C TYR A 78 20.32 -13.20 -1.92
N LYS A 79 19.77 -13.94 -0.97
CA LYS A 79 18.41 -14.46 -1.06
C LYS A 79 17.40 -13.32 -1.23
N MET A 80 16.43 -13.50 -2.12
CA MET A 80 15.38 -12.51 -2.33
C MET A 80 14.45 -12.42 -1.11
N THR A 81 14.59 -11.33 -0.35
CA THR A 81 13.71 -11.02 0.79
C THR A 81 12.55 -10.13 0.36
N ALA A 82 11.53 -9.99 1.21
CA ALA A 82 10.42 -9.07 0.93
C ALA A 82 10.85 -7.59 1.00
N CYS A 83 12.05 -7.30 1.53
CA CYS A 83 12.56 -5.93 1.61
C CYS A 83 13.13 -5.42 0.28
N HIS A 84 13.26 -6.29 -0.73
CA HIS A 84 13.77 -5.89 -2.04
C HIS A 84 12.60 -5.56 -2.99
N PRO A 85 12.64 -4.45 -3.75
CA PRO A 85 11.54 -4.05 -4.66
C PRO A 85 11.16 -5.12 -5.68
N SER A 86 12.13 -5.86 -6.24
CA SER A 86 11.88 -6.99 -7.15
C SER A 86 11.10 -8.17 -6.54
N ALA A 87 10.89 -8.18 -5.22
CA ALA A 87 10.06 -9.17 -4.54
C ALA A 87 8.56 -8.81 -4.58
N HIS A 88 8.16 -7.80 -5.35
CA HIS A 88 6.80 -7.26 -5.38
C HIS A 88 6.28 -7.09 -6.81
N HIS A 89 4.99 -7.25 -6.98
CA HIS A 89 4.26 -6.96 -8.22
C HIS A 89 3.95 -5.46 -8.33
N LEU A 90 4.99 -4.63 -8.41
CA LEU A 90 4.89 -3.16 -8.35
C LEU A 90 3.99 -2.57 -9.43
N HIS A 91 4.13 -2.99 -10.68
CA HIS A 91 3.27 -2.49 -11.76
C HIS A 91 1.79 -2.84 -11.59
N SER A 92 1.48 -3.97 -10.96
CA SER A 92 0.10 -4.31 -10.61
C SER A 92 -0.43 -3.35 -9.55
N LEU A 93 0.38 -3.04 -8.54
CA LEU A 93 0.00 -2.07 -7.51
C LEU A 93 -0.18 -0.67 -8.10
N GLU A 94 0.76 -0.20 -8.93
CA GLU A 94 0.65 1.11 -9.60
C GLU A 94 -0.61 1.22 -10.45
N ARG A 95 -0.92 0.19 -11.24
CA ARG A 95 -2.17 0.12 -12.01
C ARG A 95 -3.39 0.22 -11.09
N ASP A 96 -3.41 -0.55 -10.01
CA ASP A 96 -4.56 -0.57 -9.10
C ASP A 96 -4.73 0.77 -8.38
N VAL A 97 -3.62 1.46 -8.01
CA VAL A 97 -3.68 2.82 -7.46
C VAL A 97 -4.17 3.83 -8.51
N GLN A 98 -3.72 3.73 -9.76
CA GLN A 98 -4.20 4.59 -10.85
C GLN A 98 -5.71 4.42 -11.08
N MET A 99 -6.20 3.18 -11.08
CA MET A 99 -7.63 2.90 -11.19
C MET A 99 -8.44 3.59 -10.08
N VAL A 100 -7.93 3.58 -8.84
CA VAL A 100 -8.55 4.31 -7.71
C VAL A 100 -8.58 5.82 -7.99
N ARG A 101 -7.47 6.41 -8.43
CA ARG A 101 -7.38 7.85 -8.74
C ARG A 101 -8.33 8.24 -9.87
N ASP A 102 -8.52 7.37 -10.85
CA ASP A 102 -9.41 7.57 -11.98
C ASP A 102 -10.89 7.29 -11.64
N GLY A 103 -11.21 6.94 -10.39
CA GLY A 103 -12.57 6.69 -9.94
C GLY A 103 -13.17 5.39 -10.47
N LEU A 104 -12.35 4.36 -10.66
CA LEU A 104 -12.78 3.04 -11.10
C LEU A 104 -12.96 2.08 -9.92
N ASP A 105 -14.00 1.26 -9.99
CA ASP A 105 -14.18 0.13 -9.09
C ASP A 105 -13.17 -0.98 -9.44
N LEU A 106 -12.55 -1.58 -8.43
CA LEU A 106 -11.65 -2.72 -8.62
C LEU A 106 -11.74 -3.73 -7.48
N TYR A 107 -11.36 -4.96 -7.77
CA TYR A 107 -11.23 -6.01 -6.78
C TYR A 107 -9.75 -6.18 -6.41
N THR A 108 -9.45 -6.24 -5.11
CA THR A 108 -8.09 -6.54 -4.63
C THR A 108 -7.68 -7.97 -4.99
N ILE A 109 -6.38 -8.25 -4.96
CA ILE A 109 -5.84 -9.57 -5.27
C ILE A 109 -6.35 -10.62 -4.27
N ASP A 110 -6.99 -11.67 -4.78
CA ASP A 110 -7.39 -12.84 -3.98
C ASP A 110 -6.17 -13.71 -3.65
N THR A 111 -6.08 -14.16 -2.41
CA THR A 111 -5.02 -15.08 -1.95
C THR A 111 -5.59 -16.14 -1.01
N HIS A 112 -4.82 -17.19 -0.73
CA HIS A 112 -5.24 -18.25 0.18
C HIS A 112 -5.44 -17.80 1.64
N TYR A 113 -4.93 -16.62 2.05
CA TYR A 113 -5.04 -16.08 3.41
C TYR A 113 -5.84 -14.77 3.49
N MET A 114 -6.21 -14.18 2.37
CA MET A 114 -6.93 -12.92 2.29
C MET A 114 -7.85 -12.96 1.07
N LYS A 115 -9.15 -12.82 1.31
CA LYS A 115 -10.14 -12.76 0.24
C LYS A 115 -10.05 -11.42 -0.48
N SER A 116 -10.35 -11.45 -1.77
CA SER A 116 -10.57 -10.23 -2.55
C SER A 116 -11.72 -9.38 -1.98
N GLU A 117 -11.51 -8.06 -1.94
CA GLU A 117 -12.47 -7.05 -1.51
C GLU A 117 -12.69 -6.02 -2.63
N LEU A 118 -13.91 -5.49 -2.72
CA LEU A 118 -14.24 -4.42 -3.66
C LEU A 118 -13.74 -3.08 -3.10
N ILE A 119 -12.89 -2.41 -3.86
CA ILE A 119 -12.53 -1.01 -3.70
C ILE A 119 -13.50 -0.21 -4.55
N SER A 120 -14.37 0.56 -3.90
CA SER A 120 -15.42 1.30 -4.59
C SER A 120 -15.02 2.74 -4.84
N SER A 121 -15.23 3.21 -6.07
CA SER A 121 -15.12 4.60 -6.50
C SER A 121 -16.04 5.57 -5.76
N LYS A 122 -17.05 5.06 -5.04
CA LYS A 122 -17.95 5.86 -4.20
C LYS A 122 -17.30 6.33 -2.91
N ASN A 123 -16.30 5.60 -2.43
CA ASN A 123 -15.56 5.97 -1.23
C ASN A 123 -14.53 7.03 -1.63
N LYS A 124 -14.51 8.13 -0.89
CA LYS A 124 -13.67 9.30 -1.19
C LYS A 124 -12.20 9.10 -0.80
N VAL A 125 -11.94 8.25 0.19
CA VAL A 125 -10.60 8.03 0.73
C VAL A 125 -10.21 6.59 0.50
N THR A 126 -9.00 6.39 -0.02
CA THR A 126 -8.37 5.08 -0.12
C THR A 126 -7.06 5.08 0.65
N ILE A 127 -6.95 4.19 1.63
CA ILE A 127 -5.74 3.96 2.40
C ILE A 127 -5.03 2.74 1.83
N ILE A 128 -3.76 2.91 1.43
CA ILE A 128 -2.93 1.84 0.88
C ILE A 128 -1.78 1.60 1.85
N GLU A 129 -1.73 0.41 2.44
CA GLU A 129 -0.80 0.08 3.52
C GLU A 129 0.11 -1.09 3.16
N GLY A 130 1.39 -0.95 3.53
CA GLY A 130 2.36 -2.04 3.55
C GLY A 130 3.68 -1.66 2.89
N MET A 131 4.57 -2.64 2.75
CA MET A 131 5.95 -2.37 2.33
C MET A 131 6.04 -1.91 0.87
N SER A 132 5.16 -2.42 -0.01
CA SER A 132 5.18 -2.13 -1.45
C SER A 132 4.93 -0.65 -1.76
N VAL A 133 4.25 0.07 -0.86
CA VAL A 133 4.04 1.52 -0.96
C VAL A 133 5.37 2.27 -1.07
N ALA A 134 6.42 1.80 -0.41
CA ALA A 134 7.75 2.44 -0.46
C ALA A 134 8.47 2.27 -1.81
N PHE A 135 7.94 1.45 -2.72
CA PHE A 135 8.63 1.06 -3.95
C PHE A 135 7.93 1.52 -5.23
N ILE A 136 6.72 2.08 -5.14
CA ILE A 136 5.99 2.61 -6.30
C ILE A 136 6.14 4.13 -6.42
N ASN A 137 5.72 4.71 -7.55
CA ASN A 137 5.80 6.15 -7.76
C ASN A 137 5.07 6.96 -6.66
N PRO A 138 5.75 7.84 -5.89
CA PRO A 138 5.13 8.65 -4.84
C PRO A 138 4.04 9.61 -5.36
N ASP A 139 4.09 10.02 -6.64
CA ASP A 139 3.09 10.93 -7.24
C ASP A 139 1.69 10.29 -7.34
N LEU A 140 1.56 8.99 -7.06
CA LEU A 140 0.27 8.29 -6.99
C LEU A 140 -0.47 8.58 -5.68
N PHE A 141 0.19 9.15 -4.67
CA PHE A 141 -0.39 9.45 -3.38
C PHE A 141 -0.55 10.96 -3.18
N ASP A 142 -1.67 11.35 -2.57
CA ASP A 142 -1.86 12.74 -2.14
C ASP A 142 -1.22 12.98 -0.77
N LEU A 143 -0.94 11.90 -0.03
CA LEU A 143 -0.15 11.86 1.21
C LEU A 143 0.57 10.51 1.34
N GLY A 144 1.87 10.49 1.67
CA GLY A 144 2.68 9.25 1.78
C GLY A 144 3.77 9.30 2.85
#